data_AF-A0A317H407-F1
#
_entry.id   AF-A0A317H407-F1
#
_cell.length_a   1.000
_cell.length_b   1.000
_cell.length_c   1.000
_cell.angle_alpha   90.00
_cell.angle_beta   90.00
_cell.angle_gamma   90.00
#
_symmetry.space_group_name_H-M   'P 1'
#
loop_
_entity.id
_entity.type
_entity.pdbx_description
1 polymer ?
#
loop_
_entity_poly.entity_id
_entity_poly.type
_entity_poly.pdbx_seq_one_letter_code
_entity_poly.pdbx_strand_id
1 'polypeptide(L)'
;MVNESDMDDVKRLEGPKAGGDLQAILLRWLVWVVWLAFLIAPISSLLQSKPQPLRVMVILGGVLLFVLIYLWTSWRVARSLVTGVTGHKDSVLMRWFPWPEIIALTLLCLALMQIGGLDWGQLFYYIAACVGAVLPTGLAAAGILGLDLILIAGVWLFGAPWSLALPTAGLVTIIGIVLMSWIRTANTSRELRSAREEIVYLAVAAERLRIAR
;
A
#
# COMPACT_ATOMS: atom_id res chain seq x y z
N MET A 1 -52.77 11.65 3.87
CA MET A 1 -52.43 10.61 2.88
C MET A 1 -51.04 10.94 2.37
N VAL A 2 -50.02 10.39 3.03
CA VAL A 2 -48.63 10.50 2.59
C VAL A 2 -48.47 9.52 1.43
N ASN A 3 -47.99 10.02 0.30
CA ASN A 3 -47.93 9.31 -0.97
C ASN A 3 -46.91 8.16 -0.85
N GLU A 4 -47.29 6.95 -1.26
CA GLU A 4 -46.42 5.75 -1.21
C GLU A 4 -45.13 5.95 -2.03
N SER A 5 -45.19 6.85 -3.03
CA SER A 5 -44.06 7.35 -3.81
C SER A 5 -42.99 8.11 -3.01
N ASP A 6 -43.35 8.84 -1.95
CA ASP A 6 -42.38 9.60 -1.14
C ASP A 6 -41.61 8.68 -0.18
N MET A 7 -42.24 7.58 0.25
CA MET A 7 -41.63 6.63 1.20
C MET A 7 -40.58 5.72 0.53
N ASP A 8 -40.70 5.50 -0.78
CA ASP A 8 -39.69 4.81 -1.60
C ASP A 8 -38.47 5.70 -1.89
N ASP A 9 -38.65 7.01 -2.01
CA ASP A 9 -37.54 7.96 -2.21
C ASP A 9 -36.74 8.19 -0.92
N VAL A 10 -37.36 8.15 0.25
CA VAL A 10 -36.63 8.17 1.54
C VAL A 10 -35.87 6.85 1.79
N LYS A 11 -36.43 5.69 1.41
CA LYS A 11 -35.72 4.39 1.45
C LYS A 11 -34.54 4.31 0.47
N ARG A 12 -34.52 5.10 -0.61
CA ARG A 12 -33.36 5.23 -1.51
C ARG A 12 -32.23 6.09 -0.91
N LEU A 13 -32.55 6.95 0.05
CA LEU A 13 -31.60 7.84 0.71
C LEU A 13 -31.02 7.22 2.00
N GLU A 14 -31.72 6.29 2.64
CA GLU A 14 -31.24 5.54 3.81
C GLU A 14 -30.57 4.20 3.43
N GLY A 15 -29.29 4.30 3.07
CA GLY A 15 -28.18 3.33 3.26
C GLY A 15 -28.43 1.82 3.14
N PRO A 16 -27.69 1.15 2.23
CA PRO A 16 -26.51 0.43 2.72
C PRO A 16 -25.33 0.50 1.73
N LYS A 17 -24.41 1.45 1.93
CA LYS A 17 -23.05 1.36 1.35
C LYS A 17 -21.93 1.40 2.36
N ALA A 18 -22.18 1.78 3.63
CA ALA A 18 -21.15 1.71 4.67
C ALA A 18 -20.60 0.28 4.85
N GLY A 19 -21.47 -0.74 4.80
CA GLY A 19 -21.04 -2.14 4.89
C GLY A 19 -20.25 -2.62 3.67
N GLY A 20 -20.68 -2.24 2.45
CA GLY A 20 -19.99 -2.60 1.21
C GLY A 20 -18.63 -1.91 1.06
N ASP A 21 -18.53 -0.64 1.47
CA ASP A 21 -17.28 0.12 1.46
C ASP A 21 -16.31 -0.44 2.50
N LEU A 22 -16.77 -0.77 3.72
CA LEU A 22 -15.95 -1.42 4.73
C LEU A 22 -15.46 -2.81 4.28
N GLN A 23 -16.31 -3.63 3.66
CA GLN A 23 -15.90 -4.92 3.08
C GLN A 23 -14.86 -4.72 1.97
N ALA A 24 -15.01 -3.71 1.12
CA ALA A 24 -14.05 -3.41 0.06
C ALA A 24 -12.73 -2.82 0.59
N ILE A 25 -12.74 -2.11 1.73
CA ILE A 25 -11.53 -1.70 2.48
C ILE A 25 -10.86 -2.94 3.06
N LEU A 26 -11.61 -3.78 3.77
CA LEU A 26 -11.10 -4.98 4.43
C LEU A 26 -10.52 -5.97 3.44
N LEU A 27 -11.20 -6.25 2.32
CA LEU A 27 -10.71 -7.15 1.28
C LEU A 27 -9.38 -6.65 0.70
N ARG A 28 -9.24 -5.34 0.46
CA ARG A 28 -8.00 -4.73 -0.02
C ARG A 28 -6.91 -4.74 1.04
N TRP A 29 -7.26 -4.49 2.30
CA TRP A 29 -6.33 -4.55 3.42
C TRP A 29 -5.83 -5.98 3.68
N LEU A 30 -6.67 -6.99 3.47
CA LEU A 30 -6.31 -8.41 3.57
C LEU A 30 -5.17 -8.78 2.63
N VAL A 31 -5.11 -8.18 1.43
CA VAL A 31 -3.98 -8.36 0.51
C VAL A 31 -2.67 -7.95 1.20
N TRP A 32 -2.64 -6.82 1.90
CA TRP A 32 -1.45 -6.36 2.66
C TRP A 32 -1.11 -7.27 3.84
N VAL A 33 -2.12 -7.80 4.54
CA VAL A 33 -1.93 -8.73 5.66
C VAL A 33 -1.35 -10.07 5.19
N VAL A 34 -1.76 -10.57 4.03
CA VAL A 34 -1.23 -11.84 3.47
C VAL A 34 0.29 -11.78 3.29
N TRP A 35 0.84 -10.60 2.95
CA TRP A 35 2.29 -10.44 2.85
C TRP A 35 3.02 -10.63 4.19
N LEU A 36 2.37 -10.41 5.34
CA LEU A 36 3.01 -10.64 6.64
C LEU A 36 3.36 -12.11 6.87
N ALA A 37 2.74 -13.06 6.17
CA ALA A 37 3.13 -14.47 6.24
C ALA A 37 4.59 -14.70 5.78
N PHE A 38 5.13 -13.84 4.91
CA PHE A 38 6.53 -13.92 4.50
C PHE A 38 7.52 -13.61 5.65
N LEU A 39 7.11 -12.91 6.71
CA LEU A 39 7.94 -12.70 7.91
C LEU A 39 8.17 -13.98 8.71
N ILE A 40 7.40 -15.05 8.49
CA ILE A 40 7.58 -16.32 9.18
C ILE A 40 8.97 -16.89 8.91
N ALA A 41 9.47 -16.76 7.67
CA ALA A 41 10.79 -17.27 7.29
C ALA A 41 11.94 -16.62 8.11
N PRO A 42 12.12 -15.29 8.13
CA PRO A 42 13.19 -14.66 8.92
C PRO A 42 13.03 -14.86 10.43
N ILE A 43 11.78 -14.90 10.95
CA ILE A 43 11.53 -15.21 12.37
C ILE A 43 11.97 -16.65 12.68
N SER A 44 11.66 -17.60 11.82
CA SER A 44 12.07 -19.00 11.99
C SER A 44 13.59 -19.16 11.94
N SER A 45 14.26 -18.47 11.01
CA SER A 45 15.73 -18.42 10.90
C SER A 45 16.36 -17.88 12.19
N LEU A 46 15.81 -16.79 12.74
CA LEU A 46 16.27 -16.21 13.99
C LEU A 46 16.17 -17.19 15.17
N LEU A 47 15.04 -17.89 15.30
CA LEU A 47 14.81 -18.83 16.39
C LEU A 47 15.71 -20.07 16.29
N GLN A 48 16.01 -20.53 15.08
CA GLN A 48 16.89 -21.68 14.84
C GLN A 48 18.37 -21.35 15.10
N SER A 49 18.76 -20.09 14.92
CA SER A 49 20.16 -19.62 15.02
C SER A 49 20.72 -19.56 16.45
N LYS A 50 19.96 -20.01 17.47
CA LYS A 50 20.28 -19.90 18.93
C LYS A 50 20.96 -18.57 19.32
N PRO A 51 20.38 -17.39 19.01
CA PRO A 51 21.02 -16.12 19.31
C PRO A 51 20.92 -15.81 20.81
N GLN A 52 21.75 -14.88 21.28
CA GLN A 52 21.65 -14.34 22.63
C GLN A 52 20.22 -13.81 22.89
N PRO A 53 19.57 -14.13 24.03
CA PRO A 53 18.15 -13.83 24.25
C PRO A 53 17.82 -12.33 24.22
N LEU A 54 18.75 -11.46 24.65
CA LEU A 54 18.61 -10.01 24.52
C LEU A 54 18.51 -9.56 23.05
N ARG A 55 19.31 -10.15 22.17
CA ARG A 55 19.30 -9.86 20.73
C ARG A 55 17.95 -10.24 20.11
N VAL A 56 17.40 -11.38 20.51
CA VAL A 56 16.08 -11.86 20.07
C VAL A 56 14.98 -10.89 20.51
N MET A 57 15.00 -10.43 21.76
CA MET A 57 14.00 -9.47 22.26
C MET A 57 14.05 -8.13 21.50
N VAL A 58 15.25 -7.61 21.24
CA VAL A 58 15.43 -6.36 20.50
C VAL A 58 14.93 -6.49 19.05
N ILE A 59 15.29 -7.59 18.37
CA ILE A 59 14.83 -7.85 17.01
C ILE A 59 13.32 -8.01 16.96
N LEU A 60 12.73 -8.84 17.84
CA LEU A 60 11.27 -9.02 17.91
C LEU A 60 10.54 -7.70 18.20
N GLY A 61 11.06 -6.87 19.11
CA GLY A 61 10.50 -5.55 19.40
C GLY A 61 10.54 -4.63 18.18
N GLY A 62 11.67 -4.59 17.46
CA GLY A 62 11.81 -3.81 16.23
C GLY A 62 10.88 -4.30 15.11
N VAL A 63 10.74 -5.62 14.95
CA VAL A 63 9.81 -6.23 13.99
C VAL A 63 8.37 -5.92 14.33
N LEU A 64 8.00 -6.00 15.61
CA LEU A 64 6.65 -5.64 16.05
C LEU A 64 6.35 -4.18 15.74
N LEU A 65 7.29 -3.27 16.03
CA LEU A 65 7.17 -1.86 15.69
C LEU A 65 7.03 -1.65 14.18
N PHE A 66 7.83 -2.37 13.38
CA PHE A 66 7.75 -2.33 11.92
C PHE A 66 6.37 -2.76 11.43
N VAL A 67 5.84 -3.88 11.93
CA VAL A 67 4.53 -4.40 11.56
C VAL A 67 3.42 -3.42 11.93
N LEU A 68 3.50 -2.78 13.11
CA LEU A 68 2.51 -1.78 13.53
C LEU A 68 2.51 -0.57 12.59
N ILE A 69 3.68 -0.02 12.26
CA ILE A 69 3.79 1.11 11.33
C ILE A 69 3.31 0.71 9.94
N TYR A 70 3.70 -0.47 9.45
CA TYR A 70 3.28 -1.00 8.16
C TYR A 70 1.76 -1.20 8.07
N LEU A 71 1.15 -1.82 9.09
CA LEU A 71 -0.30 -2.01 9.16
C LEU A 71 -1.04 -0.69 9.23
N TRP A 72 -0.49 0.29 9.96
CA TRP A 72 -1.04 1.64 10.00
C TRP A 72 -1.00 2.33 8.64
N THR A 73 0.16 2.31 7.96
CA THR A 73 0.32 2.91 6.62
C THR A 73 -0.56 2.22 5.59
N SER A 74 -0.57 0.88 5.54
CA SER A 74 -1.44 0.11 4.63
C SER A 74 -2.93 0.35 4.88
N TRP A 75 -3.35 0.48 6.14
CA TRP A 75 -4.72 0.86 6.48
C TRP A 75 -5.07 2.26 5.96
N ARG A 76 -4.17 3.24 6.11
CA ARG A 76 -4.35 4.59 5.54
C ARG A 76 -4.49 4.56 4.02
N VAL A 77 -3.68 3.76 3.33
CA VAL A 77 -3.74 3.56 1.87
C VAL A 77 -5.04 2.88 1.45
N ALA A 78 -5.45 1.81 2.12
CA ALA A 78 -6.71 1.13 1.83
C ALA A 78 -7.90 2.07 1.99
N ARG A 79 -7.89 2.91 3.05
CA ARG A 79 -8.93 3.91 3.30
C ARG A 79 -8.98 4.97 2.21
N SER A 80 -7.84 5.55 1.82
CA SER A 80 -7.79 6.61 0.80
C SER A 80 -8.30 6.11 -0.55
N LEU A 81 -7.97 4.86 -0.92
CA LEU A 81 -8.44 4.23 -2.15
C LEU A 81 -9.95 3.97 -2.19
N VAL A 82 -10.62 3.77 -1.05
CA VAL A 82 -12.07 3.55 -1.02
C VAL A 82 -12.84 4.86 -0.97
N THR A 83 -12.36 5.84 -0.19
CA THR A 83 -13.05 7.13 -0.04
C THR A 83 -13.03 7.99 -1.31
N GLY A 84 -12.31 7.60 -2.36
CA GLY A 84 -12.27 8.35 -3.61
C GLY A 84 -11.57 9.71 -3.52
N VAL A 85 -11.08 10.10 -2.33
CA VAL A 85 -10.26 11.31 -2.09
C VAL A 85 -8.87 11.19 -2.71
N THR A 86 -8.64 10.21 -3.60
CA THR A 86 -7.66 10.35 -4.68
C THR A 86 -8.22 11.28 -5.75
N GLY A 87 -8.66 12.47 -5.33
CA GLY A 87 -8.96 13.59 -6.21
C GLY A 87 -7.65 14.01 -6.87
N HIS A 88 -7.60 13.77 -8.16
CA HIS A 88 -6.61 14.30 -9.09
C HIS A 88 -6.31 15.78 -8.77
N LYS A 89 -5.01 16.13 -8.75
CA LYS A 89 -4.40 17.47 -8.82
C LYS A 89 -3.99 18.15 -7.49
N ASP A 90 -2.66 18.23 -7.33
CA ASP A 90 -1.94 19.43 -6.87
C ASP A 90 -1.97 19.88 -5.40
N SER A 91 -2.22 19.01 -4.43
CA SER A 91 -1.82 19.36 -3.06
C SER A 91 -0.37 18.96 -2.81
N VAL A 92 0.55 19.91 -3.00
CA VAL A 92 1.98 19.80 -2.70
C VAL A 92 2.22 19.30 -1.26
N LEU A 93 1.27 19.53 -0.34
CA LEU A 93 1.28 19.00 1.03
C LEU A 93 1.20 17.46 1.10
N MET A 94 0.44 16.83 0.21
CA MET A 94 0.28 15.37 0.17
C MET A 94 1.55 14.67 -0.35
N ARG A 95 2.44 15.43 -1.02
CA ARG A 95 3.75 14.98 -1.51
C ARG A 95 4.80 14.80 -0.41
N TRP A 96 4.64 15.51 0.72
CA TRP A 96 5.58 15.50 1.85
C TRP A 96 5.11 14.62 3.02
N PHE A 97 3.80 14.39 3.14
CA PHE A 97 3.23 13.66 4.26
C PHE A 97 3.68 12.19 4.43
N PRO A 98 4.03 11.40 3.39
CA PRO A 98 4.39 10.00 3.57
C PRO A 98 5.88 9.73 3.82
N TRP A 99 6.74 10.74 3.62
CA TRP A 99 8.19 10.60 3.83
C TRP A 99 8.61 10.21 5.26
N PRO A 100 8.04 10.77 6.35
CA PRO A 100 8.50 10.41 7.69
C PRO A 100 8.25 8.94 8.01
N GLU A 101 7.15 8.36 7.55
CA GLU A 101 6.81 6.95 7.76
C GLU A 101 7.77 6.04 6.97
N ILE A 102 8.04 6.37 5.71
CA ILE A 102 8.99 5.63 4.86
C ILE A 102 10.40 5.72 5.43
N ILE A 103 10.84 6.91 5.85
CA ILE A 103 12.15 7.12 6.47
C ILE A 103 12.23 6.33 7.78
N ALA A 104 11.21 6.39 8.63
CA ALA A 104 11.17 5.62 9.88
C ALA A 104 11.26 4.11 9.63
N LEU A 105 10.49 3.58 8.67
CA LEU A 105 10.54 2.16 8.28
C LEU A 105 11.91 1.78 7.72
N THR A 106 12.52 2.66 6.92
CA THR A 106 13.85 2.43 6.31
C THR A 106 14.95 2.41 7.37
N LEU A 107 14.94 3.39 8.29
CA LEU A 107 15.87 3.43 9.42
C LEU A 107 15.71 2.21 10.33
N LEU A 108 14.47 1.81 10.62
CA LEU A 108 14.17 0.63 11.43
C LEU A 108 14.66 -0.64 10.73
N CYS A 109 14.49 -0.74 9.42
CA CYS A 109 14.98 -1.86 8.62
C CYS A 109 16.51 -1.94 8.63
N LEU A 110 17.21 -0.80 8.48
CA LEU A 110 18.67 -0.75 8.57
C LEU A 110 19.18 -1.17 9.96
N ALA A 111 18.52 -0.70 11.02
CA ALA A 111 18.86 -1.12 12.38
C ALA A 111 18.65 -2.62 12.58
N LEU A 112 17.54 -3.17 12.08
CA LEU A 112 17.26 -4.62 12.11
C LEU A 112 18.25 -5.43 11.27
N MET A 113 18.68 -4.92 10.13
CA MET A 113 19.69 -5.56 9.29
C MET A 113 21.06 -5.58 9.97
N GLN A 114 21.44 -4.50 10.66
CA GLN A 114 22.68 -4.44 11.42
C GLN A 114 22.68 -5.42 12.61
N ILE A 115 21.56 -5.48 13.34
CA ILE A 115 21.45 -6.31 14.54
C ILE A 115 21.15 -7.76 14.18
N GLY A 116 20.33 -8.04 13.18
CA GLY A 116 19.80 -9.36 12.85
C GLY A 116 20.43 -10.03 11.64
N GLY A 117 21.21 -9.32 10.83
CA GLY A 117 21.83 -9.84 9.61
C GLY A 117 21.00 -9.64 8.34
N LEU A 118 21.46 -10.22 7.23
CA LEU A 118 20.90 -9.96 5.90
C LEU A 118 19.49 -10.52 5.66
N ASP A 119 19.07 -11.52 6.44
CA ASP A 119 17.73 -12.12 6.34
C ASP A 119 16.63 -11.06 6.54
N TRP A 120 16.94 -10.00 7.29
CA TRP A 120 16.05 -8.87 7.53
C TRP A 120 16.01 -7.87 6.37
N GLY A 121 16.88 -8.01 5.37
CA GLY A 121 16.83 -7.23 4.13
C GLY A 121 15.52 -7.42 3.36
N GLN A 122 14.81 -8.53 3.58
CA GLN A 122 13.49 -8.76 3.01
C GLN A 122 12.44 -7.75 3.49
N LEU A 123 12.66 -7.07 4.63
CA LEU A 123 11.79 -5.99 5.10
C LEU A 123 11.68 -4.85 4.09
N PHE A 124 12.70 -4.64 3.25
CA PHE A 124 12.67 -3.65 2.16
C PHE A 124 11.57 -3.95 1.14
N TYR A 125 11.12 -5.20 0.98
CA TYR A 125 9.99 -5.56 0.11
C TYR A 125 8.71 -4.83 0.53
N TYR A 126 8.46 -4.76 1.83
CA TYR A 126 7.28 -4.10 2.40
C TYR A 126 7.38 -2.59 2.27
N ILE A 127 8.59 -2.03 2.39
CA ILE A 127 8.81 -0.59 2.20
C ILE A 127 8.60 -0.22 0.73
N ALA A 128 9.15 -0.99 -0.20
CA ALA A 128 8.93 -0.77 -1.63
C ALA A 128 7.46 -0.92 -2.03
N ALA A 129 6.73 -1.86 -1.41
CA ALA A 129 5.29 -1.98 -1.55
C ALA A 129 4.57 -0.70 -1.09
N CYS A 130 4.91 -0.16 0.09
CA CYS A 130 4.36 1.10 0.59
C CYS A 130 4.72 2.28 -0.32
N VAL A 131 5.98 2.38 -0.77
CA VAL A 131 6.45 3.44 -1.66
C VAL A 131 5.71 3.41 -3.00
N GLY A 132 5.60 2.24 -3.63
CA GLY A 132 4.89 2.07 -4.89
C GLY A 132 3.38 2.34 -4.79
N ALA A 133 2.81 2.19 -3.59
CA ALA A 133 1.38 2.43 -3.35
C ALA A 133 1.04 3.87 -2.98
N VAL A 134 1.96 4.60 -2.36
CA VAL A 134 1.71 5.94 -1.82
C VAL A 134 2.25 7.04 -2.74
N LEU A 135 3.39 6.83 -3.41
CA LEU A 135 4.08 7.89 -4.14
C LEU A 135 3.60 7.99 -5.61
N PRO A 136 3.61 9.20 -6.19
CA PRO A 136 3.37 9.38 -7.62
C PRO A 136 4.50 8.75 -8.45
N THR A 137 4.17 8.28 -9.64
CA THR A 137 5.01 7.49 -10.58
C THR A 137 6.49 7.86 -10.60
N GLY A 138 6.81 9.14 -10.82
CA GLY A 138 8.21 9.58 -10.90
C GLY A 138 8.96 9.52 -9.57
N LEU A 139 8.28 9.83 -8.47
CA LEU A 139 8.87 9.75 -7.12
C LEU A 139 8.86 8.32 -6.58
N ALA A 140 7.90 7.48 -6.96
CA ALA A 140 7.90 6.06 -6.62
C ALA A 140 9.11 5.36 -7.23
N ALA A 141 9.42 5.61 -8.51
CA ALA A 141 10.62 5.08 -9.14
C ALA A 141 11.90 5.58 -8.46
N ALA A 142 11.99 6.88 -8.15
CA ALA A 142 13.13 7.43 -7.41
C ALA A 142 13.24 6.86 -5.98
N GLY A 143 12.13 6.62 -5.30
CA GLY A 143 12.08 6.03 -3.98
C GLY A 143 12.51 4.57 -3.98
N ILE A 144 12.05 3.77 -4.95
CA ILE A 144 12.48 2.38 -5.14
C ILE A 144 13.99 2.33 -5.43
N LEU A 145 14.48 3.16 -6.35
CA LEU A 145 15.92 3.27 -6.61
C LEU A 145 16.70 3.71 -5.37
N GLY A 146 16.15 4.65 -4.58
CA GLY A 146 16.73 5.06 -3.32
C GLY A 146 16.82 3.93 -2.30
N LEU A 147 15.78 3.10 -2.19
CA LEU A 147 15.78 1.92 -1.33
C LEU A 147 16.82 0.89 -1.78
N ASP A 148 16.95 0.66 -3.09
CA ASP A 148 17.98 -0.23 -3.63
C ASP A 148 19.39 0.31 -3.36
N LEU A 149 19.62 1.62 -3.53
CA LEU A 149 20.89 2.26 -3.20
C LEU A 149 21.20 2.15 -1.70
N ILE A 150 20.21 2.34 -0.82
CA ILE A 150 20.36 2.19 0.63
C ILE A 150 20.68 0.73 0.99
N LEU A 151 20.01 -0.23 0.36
CA LEU A 151 20.28 -1.66 0.55
C LEU A 151 21.71 -1.99 0.11
N ILE A 152 22.12 -1.54 -1.07
CA ILE A 152 23.47 -1.76 -1.61
C ILE A 152 24.52 -1.09 -0.71
N ALA A 153 24.28 0.15 -0.26
CA ALA A 153 25.16 0.84 0.66
C ALA A 153 25.27 0.11 2.00
N GLY A 154 24.16 -0.40 2.53
CA GLY A 154 24.15 -1.23 3.73
C GLY A 154 24.98 -2.51 3.56
N VAL A 155 24.80 -3.22 2.44
CA VAL A 155 25.59 -4.41 2.11
C VAL A 155 27.08 -4.10 2.05
N TRP A 156 27.44 -2.99 1.41
CA TRP A 156 28.82 -2.54 1.27
C TRP A 156 29.44 -2.17 2.63
N LEU A 157 28.73 -1.41 3.47
CA LEU A 157 29.20 -0.96 4.79
C LEU A 157 29.31 -2.11 5.80
N PHE A 158 28.38 -3.07 5.77
CA PHE A 158 28.34 -4.18 6.72
C PHE A 158 29.08 -5.44 6.22
N GLY A 159 29.75 -5.37 5.07
CA GLY A 159 30.59 -6.46 4.55
C GLY A 159 29.81 -7.72 4.18
N ALA A 160 28.56 -7.55 3.74
CA ALA A 160 27.64 -8.64 3.47
C ALA A 160 27.88 -9.32 2.11
N PRO A 161 27.42 -10.58 1.93
CA PRO A 161 27.58 -11.29 0.67
C PRO A 161 26.68 -10.70 -0.43
N TRP A 162 27.31 -10.26 -1.52
CA TRP A 162 26.63 -9.73 -2.71
C TRP A 162 25.66 -10.71 -3.37
N SER A 163 25.86 -12.01 -3.18
CA SER A 163 24.98 -13.07 -3.70
C SER A 163 23.56 -13.01 -3.16
N LEU A 164 23.36 -12.43 -1.97
CA LEU A 164 22.03 -12.23 -1.37
C LEU A 164 21.49 -10.82 -1.64
N ALA A 165 22.38 -9.83 -1.80
CA ALA A 165 22.00 -8.44 -2.05
C ALA A 165 21.32 -8.26 -3.41
N LEU A 166 21.90 -8.82 -4.48
CA LEU A 166 21.42 -8.68 -5.86
C LEU A 166 20.00 -9.25 -6.05
N PRO A 167 19.69 -10.49 -5.61
CA PRO A 167 18.33 -11.01 -5.68
C PRO A 167 17.33 -10.20 -4.86
N THR A 168 17.75 -9.73 -3.68
CA THR A 168 16.89 -8.93 -2.79
C THR A 168 16.55 -7.58 -3.46
N ALA A 169 17.54 -6.86 -3.98
CA ALA A 169 17.31 -5.61 -4.72
C ALA A 169 16.41 -5.83 -5.95
N GLY A 170 16.65 -6.90 -6.71
CA GLY A 170 15.79 -7.28 -7.83
C GLY A 170 14.33 -7.49 -7.42
N LEU A 171 14.08 -8.20 -6.31
CA LEU A 171 12.74 -8.40 -5.77
C LEU A 171 12.10 -7.12 -5.24
N VAL A 172 12.85 -6.26 -4.54
CA VAL A 172 12.40 -4.92 -4.10
C VAL A 172 11.89 -4.13 -5.30
N THR A 173 12.68 -4.05 -6.38
CA THR A 173 12.30 -3.37 -7.62
C THR A 173 11.06 -3.99 -8.27
N ILE A 174 11.02 -5.33 -8.43
CA ILE A 174 9.89 -6.03 -9.05
C ILE A 174 8.60 -5.77 -8.26
N ILE A 175 8.63 -5.93 -6.94
CA ILE A 175 7.46 -5.75 -6.07
C ILE A 175 6.97 -4.29 -6.15
N GLY A 176 7.88 -3.33 -6.08
CA GLY A 176 7.55 -1.91 -6.22
C GLY A 176 6.86 -1.60 -7.55
N ILE A 177 7.41 -2.09 -8.67
CA ILE A 177 6.84 -1.89 -10.01
C ILE A 177 5.49 -2.58 -10.16
N VAL A 178 5.31 -3.80 -9.66
CA VAL A 178 4.06 -4.56 -9.77
C VAL A 178 2.93 -3.86 -9.02
N LEU A 179 3.16 -3.42 -7.78
CA LEU A 179 2.13 -2.74 -6.99
C LEU A 179 1.77 -1.36 -7.55
N MET A 180 2.79 -0.63 -8.01
CA MET A 180 2.61 0.62 -8.73
C MET A 180 1.75 0.44 -9.99
N SER A 181 2.03 -0.61 -10.77
CA SER A 181 1.25 -0.97 -11.97
C SER A 181 -0.18 -1.35 -11.61
N TRP A 182 -0.37 -2.14 -10.55
CA TRP A 182 -1.70 -2.56 -10.09
C TRP A 182 -2.56 -1.36 -9.72
N ILE A 183 -2.06 -0.48 -8.84
CA ILE A 183 -2.84 0.67 -8.32
C ILE A 183 -3.22 1.60 -9.46
N ARG A 184 -2.33 1.80 -10.42
CA ARG A 184 -2.61 2.59 -11.62
C ARG A 184 -3.73 1.96 -12.45
N THR A 185 -3.66 0.67 -12.75
CA THR A 185 -4.71 -0.05 -13.49
C THR A 185 -6.06 0.03 -12.78
N ALA A 186 -6.08 -0.06 -11.44
CA ALA A 186 -7.29 0.08 -10.65
C ALA A 186 -7.89 1.49 -10.75
N ASN A 187 -7.07 2.54 -10.74
CA ASN A 187 -7.52 3.93 -10.89
C ASN A 187 -8.03 4.20 -12.31
N THR A 188 -7.29 3.80 -13.35
CA THR A 188 -7.72 3.95 -14.75
C THR A 188 -9.03 3.21 -15.03
N SER A 189 -9.21 2.02 -14.44
CA SER A 189 -10.46 1.26 -14.57
C SER A 189 -11.65 1.97 -13.93
N ARG A 190 -11.43 2.76 -12.87
CA ARG A 190 -12.49 3.56 -12.23
C ARG A 190 -12.87 4.76 -13.07
N GLU A 191 -11.89 5.49 -13.61
CA GLU A 191 -12.12 6.62 -14.52
C GLU A 191 -12.89 6.19 -15.78
N LEU A 192 -12.59 4.99 -16.32
CA LEU A 192 -13.34 4.43 -17.43
C LEU A 192 -14.78 4.05 -17.05
N ARG A 193 -15.02 3.61 -15.82
CA ARG A 193 -16.38 3.32 -15.34
C ARG A 193 -17.19 4.61 -15.16
N SER A 194 -16.61 5.64 -14.55
CA SER A 194 -17.30 6.92 -14.39
C SER A 194 -17.63 7.56 -15.74
N ALA A 195 -16.69 7.53 -16.70
CA ALA A 195 -16.95 8.04 -18.05
C ALA A 195 -18.07 7.27 -18.77
N ARG A 196 -18.18 5.95 -18.56
CA ARG A 196 -19.28 5.15 -19.11
C ARG A 196 -20.62 5.50 -18.48
N GLU A 197 -20.66 5.72 -17.17
CA GLU A 197 -21.86 6.13 -16.46
C GLU A 197 -22.36 7.50 -16.95
N GLU A 198 -21.45 8.45 -17.21
CA GLU A 198 -21.78 9.75 -17.80
C GLU A 198 -22.34 9.62 -19.21
N ILE A 199 -21.76 8.77 -20.07
CA ILE A 199 -22.29 8.53 -21.43
C ILE A 199 -23.70 7.94 -21.38
N VAL A 200 -23.95 6.96 -20.51
CA VAL A 200 -25.28 6.35 -20.34
C VAL A 200 -26.27 7.39 -19.85
N TYR A 201 -25.88 8.22 -18.89
CA TYR A 201 -26.72 9.30 -18.39
C TYR A 201 -27.09 10.31 -19.50
N LEU A 202 -26.11 10.75 -20.30
CA LEU A 202 -26.34 11.66 -21.42
C LEU A 202 -27.23 11.05 -22.51
N ALA A 203 -27.05 9.76 -22.81
CA ALA A 203 -27.87 9.03 -23.77
C ALA A 203 -29.34 8.92 -23.31
N VAL A 204 -29.57 8.62 -22.03
CA VAL A 204 -30.92 8.56 -21.44
C VAL A 204 -31.57 9.94 -21.43
N ALA A 205 -30.82 10.99 -21.09
CA ALA A 205 -31.33 12.37 -21.11
C ALA A 205 -31.72 12.81 -22.53
N ALA A 206 -30.90 12.48 -23.53
CA ALA A 206 -31.20 12.74 -24.94
C ALA A 206 -32.44 11.98 -25.41
N GLU A 207 -32.61 10.73 -25.01
CA GLU A 207 -33.79 9.92 -25.36
C GLU A 207 -35.08 10.49 -24.74
N ARG A 208 -35.02 10.98 -23.49
CA ARG A 208 -36.16 11.64 -22.86
C ARG A 208 -36.58 12.93 -23.58
N LEU A 209 -35.61 13.71 -24.05
CA LEU A 209 -35.89 14.91 -24.87
C LEU A 209 -36.49 14.56 -26.22
N ARG A 210 -36.10 13.42 -26.82
CA ARG A 210 -36.68 12.93 -28.08
C ARG A 210 -38.15 12.56 -27.92
N ILE A 211 -38.52 11.89 -26.82
CA ILE A 211 -39.91 11.48 -26.55
C ILE A 211 -40.82 12.68 -26.23
N ALA A 212 -40.25 13.77 -25.69
CA ALA A 212 -40.99 14.98 -25.35
C ALA A 212 -41.30 15.91 -26.54
N ARG A 213 -40.66 15.68 -27.71
CA ARG A 213 -40.88 16.44 -28.94
C ARG A 213 -41.79 15.66 -29.89
#